data_AF-A0AAN6D1W2-F1
#
_entry.id   AF-A0AAN6D1W2-F1
#
_cell.length_a   1.000
_cell.length_b   1.000
_cell.length_c   1.000
_cell.angle_alpha   90.00
_cell.angle_beta   90.00
_cell.angle_gamma   90.00
#
_symmetry.space_group_name_H-M   'P 1'
#
loop_
_entity.id
_entity.type
_entity.pdbx_description
1 polymer ?
#
loop_
_entity_poly.entity_id
_entity_poly.type
_entity_poly.pdbx_seq_one_letter_code
_entity_poly.pdbx_strand_id
1 'polypeptide(L)'
;MILDANTLRNLEIYKNSTNGQEYGSLLWMLDHTNTQFGRRELKRWVGRPLTDREEVAKRADSVESIIENYQSVAIESTVKLLRNCPDLEAALSRIHYGRSKRKDTYMFLKKMNEILQFYGDLPDTHVQINPSLREIFQDLKTAATSTLRGFRDLLDMVHSPAAIDDTSPEHVTSYFNTKFFEYHLIQQHLENISHVEQQLEAELKDIRKTVGRPGMGYVTNNKEPYLVEVRNTQVASLPKDWVKINGTKSVSRFRTPPDHRPEYGRKVVVHPPDRTDRGNGADRLLHTCGSRLETERFRLGLHANGRTRRYYQGRVHVPGGAEGMQHHSERVRTAVAGSTGRSWPWNEHNGRLRDSALHSAVPRYR
;
A
#
# COMPACT_ATOMS: atom_id res chain seq x y z
N MET A 1 -21.37 21.00 23.55
CA MET A 1 -21.98 20.37 24.73
C MET A 1 -21.07 19.27 25.23
N ILE A 2 -20.83 19.17 26.54
CA ILE A 2 -19.99 18.11 27.13
C ILE A 2 -20.92 16.96 27.54
N LEU A 3 -20.69 15.78 26.95
CA LEU A 3 -21.37 14.54 27.33
C LEU A 3 -20.36 13.66 28.06
N ASP A 4 -20.67 13.25 29.29
CA ASP A 4 -19.82 12.34 30.04
C ASP A 4 -19.96 10.89 29.52
N ALA A 5 -19.02 10.03 29.91
CA ALA A 5 -18.98 8.65 29.42
C ALA A 5 -20.24 7.85 29.80
N ASN A 6 -20.86 8.17 30.94
CA ASN A 6 -22.10 7.52 31.36
C ASN A 6 -23.28 7.96 30.50
N THR A 7 -23.42 9.25 30.20
CA THR A 7 -24.47 9.74 29.29
C THR A 7 -24.30 9.15 27.89
N LEU A 8 -23.09 9.08 27.35
CA LEU A 8 -22.83 8.47 26.04
C LEU A 8 -23.23 6.98 25.99
N ARG A 9 -23.06 6.26 27.11
CA ARG A 9 -23.44 4.85 27.22
C ARG A 9 -24.95 4.69 27.41
N ASN A 10 -25.55 5.46 28.31
CA ASN A 10 -26.97 5.36 28.67
C ASN A 10 -27.88 5.79 27.51
N LEU A 11 -27.44 6.75 26.69
CA LEU A 11 -28.12 7.15 25.45
C LEU A 11 -27.72 6.28 24.25
N GLU A 12 -26.92 5.24 24.44
CA GLU A 12 -26.46 4.32 23.41
C GLU A 12 -25.91 5.04 22.16
N ILE A 13 -25.10 6.08 22.37
CA ILE A 13 -24.68 6.99 21.29
C ILE A 13 -23.86 6.26 20.23
N TYR A 14 -22.95 5.38 20.67
CA TYR A 14 -22.02 4.67 19.78
C TYR A 14 -22.28 3.17 19.68
N LYS A 15 -22.81 2.58 20.74
CA LYS A 15 -22.99 1.14 20.90
C LYS A 15 -24.22 0.91 21.78
N ASN A 16 -24.96 -0.14 21.48
CA ASN A 16 -26.07 -0.57 22.35
C ASN A 16 -25.53 -1.16 23.66
N SER A 17 -26.37 -1.18 24.68
CA SER A 17 -26.06 -1.73 26.00
C SER A 17 -26.29 -3.25 26.09
N THR A 18 -27.14 -3.82 25.23
CA THR A 18 -27.52 -5.23 25.25
C THR A 18 -26.39 -6.20 24.86
N ASN A 19 -25.67 -5.91 23.78
CA ASN A 19 -24.61 -6.78 23.25
C ASN A 19 -23.32 -6.03 22.87
N GLY A 20 -23.24 -4.72 23.11
CA GLY A 20 -22.05 -3.90 22.87
C GLY A 20 -21.73 -3.68 21.39
N GLN A 21 -22.67 -4.01 20.49
CA GLN A 21 -22.54 -3.79 19.05
C GLN A 21 -22.99 -2.37 18.67
N GLU A 22 -22.58 -1.90 17.50
CA GLU A 22 -23.04 -0.62 16.96
C GLU A 22 -24.51 -0.69 16.52
N TYR A 23 -25.00 -1.85 16.07
CA TYR A 23 -26.39 -2.04 15.64
C TYR A 23 -27.38 -1.64 16.75
N GLY A 24 -28.36 -0.79 16.44
CA GLY A 24 -29.32 -0.26 17.41
C GLY A 24 -28.86 1.00 18.16
N SER A 25 -27.60 1.44 18.00
CA SER A 25 -27.13 2.72 18.54
C SER A 25 -27.60 3.93 17.71
N LEU A 26 -27.53 5.13 18.29
CA LEU A 26 -27.82 6.38 17.57
C LEU A 26 -26.88 6.57 16.36
N LEU A 27 -25.58 6.29 16.52
CA LEU A 27 -24.63 6.37 15.41
C LEU A 27 -25.04 5.44 14.26
N TRP A 28 -25.42 4.20 14.55
CA TRP A 28 -25.85 3.26 13.52
C TRP A 28 -27.10 3.73 12.79
N MET A 29 -28.06 4.32 13.50
CA MET A 29 -29.29 4.87 12.90
C MET A 29 -29.02 6.05 11.96
N LEU A 30 -28.04 6.91 12.28
CA LEU A 30 -27.74 8.11 11.50
C LEU A 30 -26.70 7.88 10.39
N ASP A 31 -25.92 6.80 10.45
CA ASP A 31 -24.79 6.59 9.57
C ASP A 31 -25.20 6.12 8.17
N HIS A 32 -25.43 7.10 7.31
CA HIS A 32 -25.60 6.95 5.86
C HIS A 32 -24.40 7.50 5.09
N THR A 33 -23.22 7.52 5.71
CA THR A 33 -22.03 8.11 5.10
C THR A 33 -21.46 7.22 3.98
N ASN A 34 -20.98 7.85 2.90
CA ASN A 34 -20.40 7.14 1.77
C ASN A 34 -18.88 6.92 1.91
N THR A 35 -18.23 7.56 2.89
CA THR A 35 -16.77 7.52 3.06
C THR A 35 -16.38 7.27 4.51
N GLN A 36 -15.23 6.60 4.72
CA GLN A 36 -14.73 6.30 6.06
C GLN A 36 -14.40 7.57 6.86
N PHE A 37 -13.84 8.60 6.21
CA PHE A 37 -13.57 9.89 6.85
C PHE A 37 -14.87 10.65 7.18
N GLY A 38 -15.91 10.56 6.34
CA GLY A 38 -17.24 11.08 6.65
C GLY A 38 -17.87 10.39 7.86
N ARG A 39 -17.74 9.06 7.95
CA ARG A 39 -18.16 8.28 9.12
C ARG A 39 -17.47 8.72 10.41
N ARG A 40 -16.15 8.95 10.35
CA ARG A 40 -15.36 9.47 11.48
C ARG A 40 -15.83 10.87 11.90
N GLU A 41 -16.13 11.73 10.94
CA GLU A 41 -16.67 13.07 11.19
C GLU A 41 -18.05 13.00 11.86
N LEU A 42 -18.98 12.20 11.32
CA LEU A 42 -20.30 12.00 11.90
C LEU A 42 -20.21 11.46 13.33
N LYS A 43 -19.37 10.44 13.57
CA LYS A 43 -19.12 9.91 14.91
C LYS A 43 -18.61 10.98 15.89
N ARG A 44 -17.81 11.94 15.41
CA ARG A 44 -17.38 13.09 16.20
C ARG A 44 -18.54 14.03 16.52
N TRP A 45 -19.38 14.33 15.54
CA TRP A 45 -20.53 15.23 15.71
C TRP A 45 -21.56 14.68 16.70
N VAL A 46 -21.93 13.40 16.57
CA VAL A 46 -22.96 12.79 17.44
C VAL A 46 -22.51 12.76 18.90
N GLY A 47 -21.22 12.49 19.18
CA GLY A 47 -20.73 12.50 20.56
C GLY A 47 -20.30 13.86 21.10
N ARG A 48 -20.27 14.90 20.25
CA ARG A 48 -19.92 16.27 20.63
C ARG A 48 -20.90 17.26 20.00
N PRO A 49 -22.15 17.31 20.48
CA PRO A 49 -23.14 18.20 19.91
C PRO A 49 -22.72 19.67 20.05
N LEU A 50 -23.05 20.45 19.03
CA LEU A 50 -22.81 21.88 19.01
C LEU A 50 -23.66 22.60 20.07
N THR A 51 -23.13 23.70 20.60
CA THR A 51 -23.85 24.61 21.51
C THR A 51 -24.08 25.98 20.90
N ASP A 52 -23.40 26.28 19.80
CA ASP A 52 -23.60 27.49 19.04
C ASP A 52 -24.86 27.35 18.18
N ARG A 53 -25.82 28.26 18.40
CA ARG A 53 -27.10 28.27 17.69
C ARG A 53 -26.92 28.55 16.20
N GLU A 54 -25.99 29.41 15.82
CA GLU A 54 -25.76 29.77 14.42
C GLU A 54 -25.20 28.57 13.65
N GLU A 55 -24.23 27.85 14.24
CA GLU A 55 -23.66 26.65 13.62
C GLU A 55 -24.67 25.50 13.53
N VAL A 56 -25.58 25.38 14.51
CA VAL A 56 -26.69 24.42 14.43
C VAL A 56 -27.65 24.78 13.30
N ALA A 57 -28.03 26.06 13.18
CA ALA A 57 -28.90 26.54 12.11
C ALA A 57 -28.26 26.33 10.73
N LYS A 58 -26.98 26.70 10.54
CA LYS A 58 -26.24 26.46 9.30
C LYS A 58 -26.28 25.00 8.86
N ARG A 59 -26.15 24.05 9.79
CA ARG A 59 -26.24 22.60 9.47
C ARG A 59 -27.66 22.20 9.10
N ALA A 60 -28.67 22.67 9.84
CA ALA A 60 -30.07 22.38 9.54
C ALA A 60 -30.46 22.92 8.15
N ASP A 61 -30.13 24.17 7.86
CA ASP A 61 -30.37 24.82 6.56
C ASP A 61 -29.65 24.07 5.42
N SER A 62 -28.44 23.56 5.68
CA SER A 62 -27.69 22.76 4.69
C SER A 62 -28.38 21.43 4.39
N VAL A 63 -28.92 20.77 5.42
CA VAL A 63 -29.68 19.52 5.25
C VAL A 63 -30.97 19.78 4.48
N GLU A 64 -31.75 20.80 4.86
CA GLU A 64 -32.99 21.19 4.17
C GLU A 64 -32.72 21.52 2.70
N SER A 65 -31.68 22.32 2.44
CA SER A 65 -31.29 22.68 1.09
C SER A 65 -30.89 21.46 0.23
N ILE A 66 -30.20 20.46 0.79
CA ILE A 66 -29.90 19.20 0.09
C ILE A 66 -31.17 18.41 -0.21
N ILE A 67 -32.13 18.38 0.73
CA ILE A 67 -33.41 17.70 0.54
C ILE A 67 -34.22 18.37 -0.58
N GLU A 68 -34.31 19.69 -0.60
CA GLU A 68 -35.03 20.44 -1.63
C GLU A 68 -34.38 20.31 -3.02
N ASN A 69 -33.06 20.21 -3.06
CA ASN A 69 -32.28 20.15 -4.30
C ASN A 69 -31.77 18.76 -4.64
N TYR A 70 -32.34 17.68 -4.08
CA TYR A 70 -31.79 16.33 -4.22
C TYR A 70 -31.64 15.84 -5.67
N GLN A 71 -32.45 16.39 -6.58
CA GLN A 71 -32.42 16.12 -8.03
C GLN A 71 -31.39 16.97 -8.80
N SER A 72 -30.70 17.88 -8.12
CA SER A 72 -29.65 18.69 -8.73
C SER A 72 -28.51 17.78 -9.19
N VAL A 73 -28.10 17.96 -10.45
CA VAL A 73 -26.98 17.24 -11.06
C VAL A 73 -25.70 17.38 -10.22
N ALA A 74 -25.49 18.54 -9.59
CA ALA A 74 -24.31 18.78 -8.77
C ALA A 74 -24.31 17.92 -7.50
N ILE A 75 -25.44 17.82 -6.79
CA ILE A 75 -25.59 17.01 -5.58
C ILE A 75 -25.48 15.53 -5.93
N GLU A 76 -26.21 15.08 -6.96
CA GLU A 76 -26.18 13.68 -7.39
C GLU A 76 -24.77 13.25 -7.80
N SER A 77 -24.07 14.08 -8.56
CA SER A 77 -22.70 13.81 -9.00
C SER A 77 -21.70 13.82 -7.85
N THR A 78 -21.88 14.73 -6.88
CA THR A 78 -21.07 14.75 -5.65
C THR A 78 -21.25 13.46 -4.84
N VAL A 79 -22.48 13.00 -4.67
CA VAL A 79 -22.78 11.73 -3.98
C VAL A 79 -22.13 10.55 -4.70
N LYS A 80 -22.23 10.49 -6.04
CA LYS A 80 -21.57 9.45 -6.86
C LYS A 80 -20.05 9.47 -6.70
N LEU A 81 -19.44 10.66 -6.71
CA LEU A 81 -18.01 10.84 -6.53
C LEU A 81 -17.53 10.32 -5.16
N LEU A 82 -18.31 10.58 -4.10
CA LEU A 82 -18.02 10.15 -2.73
C LEU A 82 -18.22 8.65 -2.51
N ARG A 83 -19.21 8.01 -3.14
CA ARG A 83 -19.48 6.56 -3.02
C ARG A 83 -18.28 5.67 -3.35
N ASN A 84 -17.48 6.07 -4.34
CA ASN A 84 -16.30 5.32 -4.77
C ASN A 84 -15.00 5.95 -4.28
N CYS A 85 -15.05 6.68 -3.16
CA CYS A 85 -13.90 7.37 -2.62
C CYS A 85 -13.16 6.48 -1.61
N PRO A 86 -11.87 6.14 -1.83
CA PRO A 86 -11.05 5.48 -0.82
C PRO A 86 -10.87 6.39 0.40
N ASP A 87 -10.34 5.85 1.49
CA ASP A 87 -10.04 6.63 2.68
C ASP A 87 -8.84 7.59 2.43
N LEU A 88 -9.15 8.77 1.89
CA LEU A 88 -8.17 9.79 1.50
C LEU A 88 -7.42 10.37 2.70
N GLU A 89 -8.09 10.54 3.84
CA GLU A 89 -7.46 11.07 5.07
C GLU A 89 -6.41 10.08 5.60
N ALA A 90 -6.74 8.79 5.63
CA ALA A 90 -5.80 7.75 6.03
C ALA A 90 -4.67 7.56 5.00
N ALA A 91 -4.97 7.68 3.70
CA ALA A 91 -3.95 7.64 2.65
C ALA A 91 -2.98 8.82 2.75
N LEU A 92 -3.49 10.05 2.90
CA LEU A 92 -2.69 11.26 3.07
C LEU A 92 -1.79 11.17 4.29
N SER A 93 -2.31 10.67 5.42
CA SER A 93 -1.51 10.44 6.63
C SER A 93 -0.36 9.48 6.36
N ARG A 94 -0.60 8.36 5.67
CA ARG A 94 0.45 7.40 5.32
C ARG A 94 1.49 7.97 4.36
N ILE A 95 1.07 8.80 3.39
CA ILE A 95 1.97 9.50 2.47
C ILE A 95 2.85 10.48 3.24
N HIS A 96 2.26 11.29 4.13
CA HIS A 96 2.98 12.27 4.96
C HIS A 96 4.09 11.62 5.80
N TYR A 97 3.83 10.45 6.38
CA TYR A 97 4.82 9.70 7.15
C TYR A 97 5.77 8.83 6.31
N GLY A 98 5.68 8.86 4.98
CA GLY A 98 6.51 8.04 4.08
C GLY A 98 6.27 6.53 4.24
N ARG A 99 5.07 6.13 4.67
CA ARG A 99 4.68 4.72 4.92
C ARG A 99 3.63 4.20 3.93
N SER A 100 3.28 4.97 2.91
CA SER A 100 2.36 4.52 1.86
C SER A 100 3.03 3.54 0.91
N LYS A 101 2.25 2.59 0.37
CA LYS A 101 2.68 1.79 -0.77
C LYS A 101 2.57 2.62 -2.05
N ARG A 102 3.34 2.24 -3.07
CA ARG A 102 3.30 2.82 -4.43
C ARG A 102 1.87 2.88 -4.98
N LYS A 103 1.17 1.74 -4.95
CA LYS A 103 -0.24 1.63 -5.33
C LYS A 103 -1.15 2.59 -4.57
N ASP A 104 -0.97 2.68 -3.24
CA ASP A 104 -1.79 3.57 -2.40
C ASP A 104 -1.58 5.04 -2.76
N THR A 105 -0.32 5.45 -2.99
CA THR A 105 0.00 6.81 -3.43
C THR A 105 -0.61 7.12 -4.79
N TYR A 106 -0.48 6.21 -5.76
CA TYR A 106 -1.10 6.37 -7.08
C TYR A 106 -2.63 6.48 -7.00
N MET A 107 -3.29 5.62 -6.22
CA MET A 107 -4.75 5.66 -6.04
C MET A 107 -5.20 6.96 -5.35
N PHE A 108 -4.43 7.46 -4.39
CA PHE A 108 -4.68 8.77 -3.76
C PHE A 108 -4.59 9.89 -4.79
N LEU A 109 -3.48 9.99 -5.53
CA LEU A 109 -3.28 11.02 -6.56
C LEU A 109 -4.39 10.97 -7.61
N LYS A 110 -4.73 9.77 -8.09
CA LYS A 110 -5.77 9.55 -9.10
C LYS A 110 -7.12 10.06 -8.61
N LYS A 111 -7.52 9.68 -7.39
CA LYS A 111 -8.81 10.11 -6.83
C LYS A 111 -8.83 11.61 -6.54
N MET A 112 -7.74 12.18 -6.02
CA MET A 112 -7.65 13.62 -5.80
C MET A 112 -7.78 14.39 -7.10
N ASN A 113 -7.11 13.97 -8.18
CA ASN A 113 -7.26 14.59 -9.50
C ASN A 113 -8.70 14.50 -10.02
N GLU A 114 -9.36 13.33 -9.88
CA GLU A 114 -10.77 13.16 -10.26
C GLU A 114 -11.69 14.14 -9.49
N ILE A 115 -11.49 14.27 -8.17
CA ILE A 115 -12.26 15.19 -7.32
C ILE A 115 -12.02 16.65 -7.72
N LEU A 116 -10.75 17.05 -7.85
CA LEU A 116 -10.39 18.43 -8.19
C LEU A 116 -10.90 18.79 -9.59
N GLN A 117 -10.76 17.89 -10.56
CA GLN A 117 -11.30 18.10 -11.91
C GLN A 117 -12.83 18.29 -11.86
N PHE A 118 -13.54 17.42 -11.14
CA PHE A 118 -15.00 17.52 -11.00
C PHE A 118 -15.46 18.88 -10.47
N TYR A 119 -14.84 19.37 -9.38
CA TYR A 119 -15.21 20.68 -8.82
C TYR A 119 -14.70 21.86 -9.65
N GLY A 120 -13.59 21.71 -10.37
CA GLY A 120 -13.09 22.71 -11.31
C GLY A 120 -14.01 22.91 -12.52
N ASP A 121 -14.57 21.82 -13.04
CA ASP A 121 -15.47 21.82 -14.20
C ASP A 121 -16.93 22.15 -13.84
N LEU A 122 -17.27 22.26 -12.54
CA LEU A 122 -18.63 22.49 -12.08
C LEU A 122 -19.09 23.92 -12.45
N PRO A 123 -20.20 24.08 -13.21
CA PRO A 123 -20.69 25.39 -13.61
C PRO A 123 -21.20 26.19 -12.41
N ASP A 124 -20.98 27.51 -12.42
CA ASP A 124 -21.39 28.40 -11.32
C ASP A 124 -22.92 28.49 -11.13
N THR A 125 -23.70 28.02 -12.11
CA THR A 125 -25.08 28.46 -12.32
C THR A 125 -26.20 27.54 -11.83
N HIS A 126 -25.98 26.39 -11.18
CA HIS A 126 -27.07 25.40 -11.07
C HIS A 126 -27.36 24.77 -9.71
N VAL A 127 -26.98 25.42 -8.62
CA VAL A 127 -27.42 24.93 -7.31
C VAL A 127 -27.99 26.07 -6.49
N GLN A 128 -29.33 26.07 -6.31
CA GLN A 128 -29.99 26.86 -5.28
C GLN A 128 -29.71 26.23 -3.91
N ILE A 129 -28.43 26.11 -3.57
CA ILE A 129 -27.99 25.68 -2.24
C ILE A 129 -27.94 26.87 -1.29
N ASN A 130 -28.11 26.54 -0.01
CA ASN A 130 -27.91 27.48 1.07
C ASN A 130 -26.49 28.08 1.05
N PRO A 131 -26.27 29.23 1.71
CA PRO A 131 -24.98 29.92 1.69
C PRO A 131 -23.80 29.05 2.17
N SER A 132 -23.99 28.22 3.19
CA SER A 132 -22.92 27.38 3.76
C SER A 132 -22.43 26.30 2.79
N LEU A 133 -23.33 25.61 2.08
CA LEU A 133 -22.91 24.66 1.06
C LEU A 133 -22.29 25.37 -0.14
N ARG A 134 -22.79 26.54 -0.50
CA ARG A 134 -22.19 27.35 -1.59
C ARG A 134 -20.74 27.70 -1.29
N GLU A 135 -20.45 28.12 -0.05
CA GLU A 135 -19.08 28.41 0.41
C GLU A 135 -18.18 27.18 0.27
N ILE A 136 -18.62 26.00 0.73
CA ILE A 136 -17.86 24.75 0.59
C ILE A 136 -17.57 24.43 -0.89
N PHE A 137 -18.56 24.56 -1.78
CA PHE A 137 -18.37 24.29 -3.20
C PHE A 137 -17.41 25.30 -3.84
N GLN A 138 -17.47 26.57 -3.42
CA GLN A 138 -16.58 27.63 -3.89
C GLN A 138 -15.14 27.41 -3.42
N ASP A 139 -14.95 26.96 -2.18
CA ASP A 139 -13.63 26.62 -1.63
C ASP A 139 -13.03 25.43 -2.39
N LEU A 140 -13.82 24.40 -2.66
CA LEU A 140 -13.39 23.24 -3.44
C LEU A 140 -13.03 23.62 -4.88
N LYS A 141 -13.79 24.53 -5.50
CA LYS A 141 -13.47 25.06 -6.84
C LYS A 141 -12.18 25.87 -6.82
N THR A 142 -11.98 26.73 -5.83
CA THR A 142 -10.74 27.50 -5.64
C THR A 142 -9.53 26.59 -5.43
N ALA A 143 -9.69 25.55 -4.61
CA ALA A 143 -8.67 24.53 -4.39
C ALA A 143 -8.37 23.75 -5.67
N ALA A 144 -9.39 23.39 -6.46
CA ALA A 144 -9.22 22.77 -7.76
C ALA A 144 -8.41 23.64 -8.72
N THR A 145 -8.77 24.91 -8.89
CA THR A 145 -8.05 25.82 -9.80
C THR A 145 -6.58 26.00 -9.41
N SER A 146 -6.28 26.05 -8.11
CA SER A 146 -4.91 26.26 -7.61
C SER A 146 -4.04 25.01 -7.57
N THR A 147 -4.61 23.82 -7.37
CA THR A 147 -3.83 22.58 -7.11
C THR A 147 -3.93 21.52 -8.20
N LEU A 148 -4.95 21.56 -9.08
CA LEU A 148 -5.19 20.51 -10.09
C LEU A 148 -3.97 20.26 -10.97
N ARG A 149 -3.26 21.33 -11.40
CA ARG A 149 -2.05 21.20 -12.20
C ARG A 149 -0.98 20.37 -11.47
N GLY A 150 -0.73 20.64 -10.19
CA GLY A 150 0.26 19.90 -9.41
C GLY A 150 -0.08 18.41 -9.28
N PHE A 151 -1.36 18.07 -9.08
CA PHE A 151 -1.80 16.67 -9.05
C PHE A 151 -1.69 15.99 -10.41
N ARG A 152 -1.97 16.71 -11.51
CA ARG A 152 -1.81 16.19 -12.87
C ARG A 152 -0.33 15.91 -13.18
N ASP A 153 0.55 16.85 -12.87
CA ASP A 153 1.99 16.70 -13.06
C ASP A 153 2.50 15.46 -12.27
N LEU A 154 2.08 15.29 -11.01
CA LEU A 154 2.44 14.13 -10.20
C LEU A 154 1.87 12.81 -10.75
N LEU A 155 0.69 12.83 -11.36
CA LEU A 155 0.10 11.64 -11.98
C LEU A 155 0.83 11.24 -13.27
N ASP A 156 1.18 12.21 -14.10
CA ASP A 156 1.89 11.98 -15.35
C ASP A 156 3.29 11.38 -15.11
N MET A 157 3.90 11.69 -13.96
CA MET A 157 5.13 11.05 -13.50
C MET A 157 4.97 9.55 -13.17
N VAL A 158 3.76 9.07 -12.88
CA VAL A 158 3.55 7.67 -12.45
C VAL A 158 3.07 6.83 -13.63
N HIS A 159 3.81 5.75 -13.93
CA HIS A 159 3.40 4.77 -14.91
C HIS A 159 2.30 3.86 -14.35
N SER A 160 1.06 4.13 -14.77
CA SER A 160 -0.15 3.49 -14.22
C SER A 160 -0.12 1.95 -14.16
N PRO A 161 0.29 1.20 -15.20
CA PRO A 161 0.35 -0.26 -15.14
C PRO A 161 1.24 -0.77 -14.00
N ALA A 162 2.45 -0.20 -13.87
CA ALA A 162 3.38 -0.54 -12.80
C ALA A 162 2.86 -0.14 -11.42
N ALA A 163 2.09 0.95 -11.30
CA ALA A 163 1.54 1.37 -10.02
C ALA A 163 0.41 0.47 -9.50
N ILE A 164 -0.41 -0.09 -10.40
CA ILE A 164 -1.61 -0.87 -10.04
C ILE A 164 -1.26 -2.32 -9.68
N ASP A 165 -0.34 -2.92 -10.42
CA ASP A 165 0.13 -4.28 -10.20
C ASP A 165 1.33 -4.28 -9.24
N ASP A 166 1.06 -4.38 -7.95
CA ASP A 166 2.08 -4.49 -6.90
C ASP A 166 2.72 -5.89 -6.79
N THR A 167 2.33 -6.82 -7.66
CA THR A 167 2.90 -8.17 -7.73
C THR A 167 4.01 -8.28 -8.77
N SER A 168 3.96 -7.45 -9.82
CA SER A 168 5.00 -7.39 -10.85
C SER A 168 6.27 -6.73 -10.32
N PRO A 169 7.48 -7.22 -10.69
CA PRO A 169 8.74 -6.51 -10.43
C PRO A 169 8.79 -5.11 -11.03
N GLU A 170 8.03 -4.89 -12.11
CA GLU A 170 7.94 -3.60 -12.80
C GLU A 170 7.35 -2.49 -11.93
N HIS A 171 6.62 -2.85 -10.87
CA HIS A 171 6.05 -1.89 -9.92
C HIS A 171 7.12 -1.04 -9.20
N VAL A 172 8.38 -1.46 -9.23
CA VAL A 172 9.52 -0.69 -8.68
C VAL A 172 10.30 -0.03 -9.80
N THR A 173 10.74 -0.81 -10.79
CA THR A 173 11.68 -0.38 -11.84
C THR A 173 11.03 0.55 -12.86
N SER A 174 9.73 0.37 -13.08
CA SER A 174 8.97 1.04 -14.12
C SER A 174 7.89 1.92 -13.51
N TYR A 175 7.96 2.24 -12.20
CA TYR A 175 6.95 3.05 -11.51
C TYR A 175 6.94 4.49 -11.99
N PHE A 176 8.12 5.07 -12.20
CA PHE A 176 8.27 6.44 -12.70
C PHE A 176 8.38 6.42 -14.22
N ASN A 177 7.70 7.37 -14.85
CA ASN A 177 7.86 7.62 -16.27
C ASN A 177 9.13 8.47 -16.50
N THR A 178 10.12 7.86 -17.14
CA THR A 178 11.45 8.46 -17.39
C THR A 178 11.41 9.69 -18.32
N LYS A 179 10.28 9.93 -18.99
CA LYS A 179 10.10 11.11 -19.86
C LYS A 179 10.06 12.44 -19.10
N PHE A 180 9.70 12.41 -17.81
CA PHE A 180 9.49 13.63 -17.03
C PHE A 180 10.73 14.06 -16.22
N PHE A 181 11.64 13.12 -15.94
CA PHE A 181 12.90 13.40 -15.25
C PHE A 181 13.99 12.43 -15.70
N GLU A 182 15.10 12.97 -16.18
CA GLU A 182 16.33 12.22 -16.43
C GLU A 182 17.08 12.02 -15.12
N TYR A 183 16.69 11.00 -14.37
CA TYR A 183 17.54 10.52 -13.28
C TYR A 183 18.66 9.68 -13.87
N HIS A 184 19.77 10.32 -14.22
CA HIS A 184 20.95 9.68 -14.82
C HIS A 184 21.37 8.40 -14.06
N LEU A 185 21.27 8.42 -12.73
CA LEU A 185 21.63 7.28 -11.89
C LEU A 185 20.66 6.10 -12.09
N ILE A 186 19.35 6.36 -12.15
CA ILE A 186 18.35 5.33 -12.40
C ILE A 186 18.52 4.76 -13.81
N GLN A 187 18.74 5.62 -14.81
CA GLN A 187 18.99 5.21 -16.19
C GLN A 187 20.23 4.30 -16.28
N GLN A 188 21.34 4.72 -15.68
CA GLN A 188 22.57 3.92 -15.63
C GLN A 188 22.33 2.55 -14.96
N HIS A 189 21.59 2.49 -13.85
CA HIS A 189 21.25 1.21 -13.23
C HIS A 189 20.36 0.35 -14.14
N LEU A 190 19.38 0.93 -14.83
CA LEU A 190 18.52 0.20 -15.78
C LEU A 190 19.32 -0.36 -16.96
N GLU A 191 20.27 0.41 -17.50
CA GLU A 191 21.18 -0.02 -18.56
C GLU A 191 22.09 -1.15 -18.09
N ASN A 192 22.70 -1.02 -16.91
CA ASN A 192 23.53 -2.06 -16.30
C ASN A 192 22.74 -3.36 -16.15
N ILE A 193 21.49 -3.28 -15.68
CA ILE A 193 20.66 -4.47 -15.55
C ILE A 193 20.35 -5.08 -16.92
N SER A 194 20.01 -4.26 -17.93
CA SER A 194 19.75 -4.75 -19.29
C SER A 194 20.98 -5.45 -19.88
N HIS A 195 22.17 -4.89 -19.67
CA HIS A 195 23.43 -5.48 -20.10
C HIS A 195 23.68 -6.85 -19.44
N VAL A 196 23.47 -6.97 -18.13
CA VAL A 196 23.60 -8.25 -17.41
C VAL A 196 22.56 -9.27 -17.89
N GLU A 197 21.32 -8.85 -18.14
CA GLU A 197 20.28 -9.73 -18.69
C GLU A 197 20.66 -10.28 -20.07
N GLN A 198 21.29 -9.47 -20.93
CA GLN A 198 21.81 -9.92 -22.23
C GLN A 198 22.95 -10.94 -22.09
N GLN A 199 23.88 -10.70 -21.15
CA GLN A 199 24.97 -11.64 -20.88
C GLN A 199 24.43 -12.99 -20.35
N LEU A 200 23.44 -12.96 -19.46
CA LEU A 200 22.78 -14.17 -18.96
C LEU A 200 22.06 -14.95 -20.06
N GLU A 201 21.39 -14.29 -21.01
CA GLU A 201 20.75 -14.98 -22.14
C GLU A 201 21.80 -15.55 -23.12
N ALA A 202 22.92 -14.86 -23.31
CA ALA A 202 24.03 -15.37 -24.11
C ALA A 202 24.62 -16.65 -23.48
N GLU A 203 24.90 -16.63 -22.18
CA GLU A 203 25.36 -17.79 -21.42
C GLU A 203 24.35 -18.95 -21.47
N LEU A 204 23.06 -18.64 -21.34
CA LEU A 204 21.98 -19.62 -21.42
C LEU A 204 21.95 -20.35 -22.78
N LYS A 205 22.32 -19.69 -23.88
CA LYS A 205 22.44 -20.34 -25.20
C LYS A 205 23.52 -21.43 -25.21
N ASP A 206 24.66 -21.20 -24.58
CA ASP A 206 25.73 -22.19 -24.51
C ASP A 206 25.40 -23.31 -23.53
N ILE A 207 24.82 -22.97 -22.39
CA ILE A 207 24.27 -23.95 -21.44
C ILE A 207 23.23 -24.88 -22.11
N ARG A 208 22.32 -24.34 -22.93
CA ARG A 208 21.32 -25.13 -23.67
C ARG A 208 21.95 -26.15 -24.60
N LYS A 209 23.08 -25.82 -25.24
CA LYS A 209 23.86 -26.74 -26.08
C LYS A 209 24.51 -27.83 -25.24
N THR A 210 25.19 -27.45 -24.16
CA THR A 210 25.89 -28.38 -23.25
C THR A 210 24.94 -29.39 -22.60
N VAL A 211 23.74 -28.96 -22.17
CA VAL A 211 22.74 -29.83 -21.54
C VAL A 211 21.87 -30.56 -22.58
N GLY A 212 21.88 -30.12 -23.85
CA GLY A 212 21.05 -30.68 -24.91
C GLY A 212 19.55 -30.41 -24.76
N ARG A 213 19.18 -29.26 -24.15
CA ARG A 213 17.77 -28.89 -23.88
C ARG A 213 17.48 -27.47 -24.38
N PRO A 214 17.00 -27.31 -25.63
CA PRO A 214 16.86 -25.99 -26.26
C PRO A 214 15.84 -25.07 -25.56
N GLY A 215 14.84 -25.63 -24.88
CA GLY A 215 13.82 -24.85 -24.15
C GLY A 215 14.14 -24.57 -22.68
N MET A 216 15.38 -24.83 -22.22
CA MET A 216 15.73 -24.62 -20.81
C MET A 216 15.87 -23.13 -20.48
N GLY A 217 15.45 -22.75 -19.28
CA GLY A 217 15.62 -21.43 -18.69
C GLY A 217 16.17 -21.53 -17.27
N TYR A 218 16.62 -20.41 -16.73
CA TYR A 218 17.04 -20.33 -15.34
C TYR A 218 15.89 -20.56 -14.37
N VAL A 219 16.17 -21.26 -13.27
CA VAL A 219 15.23 -21.53 -12.19
C VAL A 219 15.68 -20.81 -10.93
N THR A 220 14.72 -20.34 -10.15
CA THR A 220 14.95 -19.86 -8.79
C THR A 220 14.52 -20.92 -7.79
N ASN A 221 15.38 -21.24 -6.82
CA ASN A 221 15.03 -22.13 -5.71
C ASN A 221 15.52 -21.55 -4.38
N ASN A 222 14.67 -21.54 -3.35
CA ASN A 222 15.02 -21.06 -1.99
C ASN A 222 15.73 -19.69 -1.95
N LYS A 223 15.24 -18.73 -2.75
CA LYS A 223 15.82 -17.39 -2.90
C LYS A 223 17.20 -17.33 -3.58
N GLU A 224 17.64 -18.41 -4.22
CA GLU A 224 18.82 -18.43 -5.09
C GLU A 224 18.36 -18.38 -6.56
N PRO A 225 18.59 -17.27 -7.28
CA PRO A 225 18.23 -17.12 -8.69
C PRO A 225 19.30 -17.71 -9.61
N TYR A 226 18.96 -17.74 -10.90
CA TYR A 226 19.88 -18.07 -12.00
C TYR A 226 20.55 -19.44 -11.83
N LEU A 227 19.77 -20.44 -11.43
CA LEU A 227 20.24 -21.81 -11.30
C LEU A 227 19.91 -22.62 -12.56
N VAL A 228 20.84 -23.50 -12.93
CA VAL A 228 20.63 -24.48 -14.00
C VAL A 228 20.12 -25.78 -13.38
N GLU A 229 18.86 -26.13 -13.64
CA GLU A 229 18.23 -27.34 -13.11
C GLU A 229 18.33 -28.51 -14.09
N VAL A 230 19.00 -29.58 -13.68
CA VAL A 230 19.25 -30.78 -14.49
C VAL A 230 18.74 -32.02 -13.75
N ARG A 231 18.21 -33.01 -14.47
CA ARG A 231 17.79 -34.29 -13.86
C ARG A 231 19.00 -35.03 -13.33
N ASN A 232 18.86 -35.70 -12.19
CA ASN A 232 19.97 -36.45 -11.56
C ASN A 232 20.57 -37.51 -12.50
N THR A 233 19.78 -38.04 -13.44
CA THR A 233 20.23 -38.99 -14.48
C THR A 233 21.21 -38.39 -15.49
N GLN A 234 21.21 -37.06 -15.65
CA GLN A 234 22.04 -36.33 -16.63
C GLN A 234 23.24 -35.63 -15.97
N VAL A 235 23.41 -35.76 -14.65
CA VAL A 235 24.49 -35.06 -13.93
C VAL A 235 25.87 -35.56 -14.37
N ALA A 236 26.00 -36.84 -14.71
CA ALA A 236 27.27 -37.43 -15.15
C ALA A 236 27.77 -36.87 -16.50
N SER A 237 26.90 -36.32 -17.35
CA SER A 237 27.27 -35.72 -18.63
C SER A 237 27.58 -34.23 -18.55
N LEU A 238 27.46 -33.62 -17.36
CA LEU A 238 27.75 -32.21 -17.18
C LEU A 238 29.28 -31.97 -17.08
N PRO A 239 29.75 -30.79 -17.50
CA PRO A 239 31.12 -30.37 -17.26
C PRO A 239 31.49 -30.42 -15.77
N LYS A 240 32.72 -30.84 -15.47
CA LYS A 240 33.20 -31.06 -14.07
C LYS A 240 33.43 -29.76 -13.30
N ASP A 241 33.58 -28.65 -14.01
CA ASP A 241 33.77 -27.30 -13.50
C ASP A 241 32.46 -26.65 -13.01
N TRP A 242 31.30 -27.28 -13.28
CA TRP A 242 30.02 -26.80 -12.76
C TRP A 242 29.90 -27.03 -11.26
N VAL A 243 29.50 -25.98 -10.54
CA VAL A 243 29.36 -26.00 -9.09
C VAL A 243 27.93 -26.36 -8.71
N LYS A 244 27.75 -27.49 -8.02
CA LYS A 244 26.45 -27.90 -7.48
C LYS A 244 26.06 -27.00 -6.30
N ILE A 245 24.86 -26.41 -6.34
CA ILE A 245 24.34 -25.53 -5.29
C ILE A 245 23.38 -26.26 -4.36
N ASN A 246 22.39 -26.93 -4.94
CA ASN A 246 21.45 -27.75 -4.17
C ASN A 246 20.86 -28.86 -5.05
N GLY A 247 20.05 -29.73 -4.48
CA GLY A 247 19.38 -30.79 -5.22
C GLY A 247 18.27 -31.44 -4.42
N THR A 248 17.39 -32.13 -5.14
CA THR A 248 16.32 -32.99 -4.62
C THR A 248 16.56 -34.42 -5.11
N LYS A 249 15.64 -35.34 -4.78
CA LYS A 249 15.70 -36.73 -5.24
C LYS A 249 15.69 -36.86 -6.76
N SER A 250 15.06 -35.93 -7.48
CA SER A 250 14.88 -36.00 -8.94
C SER A 250 15.80 -35.08 -9.74
N VAL A 251 16.15 -33.91 -9.20
CA VAL A 251 16.89 -32.86 -9.91
C VAL A 251 18.03 -32.30 -9.06
N SER A 252 19.12 -31.91 -9.71
CA SER A 252 20.22 -31.17 -9.09
C SER A 252 20.35 -29.81 -9.77
N ARG A 253 20.70 -28.79 -9.00
CA ARG A 253 20.82 -27.40 -9.44
C ARG A 253 22.26 -26.95 -9.36
N PHE A 254 22.74 -26.38 -10.46
CA PHE A 254 24.14 -26.02 -10.64
C PHE A 254 24.28 -24.54 -10.99
N ARG A 255 25.50 -24.04 -10.79
CA ARG A 255 26.01 -22.81 -11.37
C ARG A 255 27.20 -23.15 -12.27
N THR A 256 27.26 -22.48 -13.40
CA THR A 256 28.40 -22.43 -14.31
C THR A 256 29.60 -21.72 -13.65
N PRO A 257 30.83 -21.98 -14.11
CA PRO A 257 32.05 -21.39 -13.55
C PRO A 257 32.11 -19.86 -13.63
N PRO A 258 32.92 -19.21 -12.78
CA PRO A 258 33.04 -17.75 -12.72
C PRO A 258 33.52 -17.10 -14.02
N ASP A 259 34.40 -17.77 -14.79
CA ASP A 259 34.99 -17.20 -16.01
C ASP A 259 33.96 -16.97 -17.13
N HIS A 260 32.81 -17.63 -17.05
CA HIS A 260 31.68 -17.42 -17.95
C HIS A 260 30.60 -16.51 -17.37
N ARG A 261 30.78 -16.06 -16.12
CA ARG A 261 29.81 -15.24 -15.41
C ARG A 261 30.22 -13.77 -15.46
N PRO A 262 29.29 -12.86 -15.76
CA PRO A 262 29.45 -11.45 -15.38
C PRO A 262 29.77 -11.33 -13.89
N GLU A 263 30.64 -10.40 -13.47
CA GLU A 263 30.99 -10.15 -12.06
C GLU A 263 29.81 -9.62 -11.22
N TYR A 264 28.76 -10.42 -11.03
CA TYR A 264 27.58 -10.05 -10.26
C TYR A 264 27.16 -11.25 -9.42
N GLY A 265 27.71 -11.28 -8.21
CA GLY A 265 27.56 -12.41 -7.28
C GLY A 265 28.41 -12.32 -6.02
N ARG A 266 29.47 -11.49 -6.01
CA ARG A 266 29.93 -10.94 -4.73
C ARG A 266 28.83 -10.01 -4.26
N LYS A 267 28.28 -10.29 -3.08
CA LYS A 267 27.31 -9.43 -2.40
C LYS A 267 27.68 -7.97 -2.69
N VAL A 268 26.81 -7.23 -3.36
CA VAL A 268 26.79 -5.78 -3.19
C VAL A 268 26.38 -5.60 -1.73
N VAL A 269 27.35 -5.70 -0.82
CA VAL A 269 27.21 -5.18 0.54
C VAL A 269 27.17 -3.69 0.31
N VAL A 270 25.96 -3.16 0.13
CA VAL A 270 25.72 -1.74 0.23
C VAL A 270 26.09 -1.39 1.67
N HIS A 271 27.33 -0.94 1.88
CA HIS A 271 27.71 -0.35 3.14
C HIS A 271 26.73 0.79 3.39
N PRO A 272 26.03 0.83 4.54
CA PRO A 272 25.22 1.99 4.87
C PRO A 272 26.14 3.22 4.78
N PRO A 273 25.70 4.32 4.14
CA PRO A 273 26.54 5.50 4.00
C PRO A 273 26.99 5.93 5.38
N ASP A 274 28.30 6.19 5.50
CA ASP A 274 28.92 6.63 6.74
C ASP A 274 28.11 7.80 7.32
N ARG A 275 27.78 7.72 8.61
CA ARG A 275 26.86 8.67 9.27
C ARG A 275 27.46 10.07 9.42
N THR A 276 28.65 10.29 8.91
CA THR A 276 29.47 11.49 9.13
C THR A 276 29.45 12.47 7.97
N ASP A 277 28.95 12.12 6.78
CA ASP A 277 28.97 13.03 5.63
C ASP A 277 27.74 13.96 5.60
N ARG A 278 27.99 15.26 5.73
CA ARG A 278 26.98 16.34 5.83
C ARG A 278 26.58 16.86 4.44
N GLY A 279 26.27 15.95 3.52
CA GLY A 279 25.77 16.26 2.17
C GLY A 279 24.24 16.38 2.11
N ASN A 280 23.73 17.17 1.15
CA ASN A 280 22.32 17.53 0.97
C ASN A 280 21.35 16.32 0.95
N GLY A 281 20.18 16.48 1.57
CA GLY A 281 19.20 15.40 1.79
C GLY A 281 18.60 14.75 0.53
N ALA A 282 18.73 15.36 -0.65
CA ALA A 282 18.26 14.80 -1.91
C ALA A 282 19.14 13.63 -2.38
N ASP A 283 20.46 13.73 -2.26
CA ASP A 283 21.41 12.68 -2.68
C ASP A 283 21.29 11.43 -1.80
N ARG A 284 20.96 11.61 -0.50
CA ARG A 284 20.73 10.52 0.44
C ARG A 284 19.53 9.64 0.07
N LEU A 285 18.46 10.25 -0.46
CA LEU A 285 17.26 9.53 -0.92
C LEU A 285 17.50 8.81 -2.25
N LEU A 286 18.32 9.39 -3.14
CA LEU A 286 18.64 8.80 -4.45
C LEU A 286 19.57 7.58 -4.32
N HIS A 287 20.62 7.66 -3.49
CA HIS A 287 21.50 6.52 -3.23
C HIS A 287 20.78 5.36 -2.51
N THR A 288 19.87 5.67 -1.58
CA THR A 288 19.05 4.65 -0.91
C THR A 288 17.96 4.08 -1.82
N CYS A 289 17.50 4.83 -2.83
CA CYS A 289 16.57 4.34 -3.84
C CYS A 289 17.27 3.42 -4.86
N GLY A 290 18.45 3.81 -5.38
CA GLY A 290 19.25 3.01 -6.33
C GLY A 290 19.68 1.66 -5.76
N SER A 291 20.24 1.65 -4.55
CA SER A 291 20.60 0.41 -3.84
C SER A 291 19.40 -0.50 -3.55
N ARG A 292 18.23 0.08 -3.28
CA ARG A 292 16.98 -0.66 -3.04
C ARG A 292 16.35 -1.18 -4.33
N LEU A 293 16.49 -0.47 -5.45
CA LEU A 293 16.09 -0.92 -6.79
C LEU A 293 16.89 -2.14 -7.24
N GLU A 294 18.22 -2.12 -7.06
CA GLU A 294 19.09 -3.26 -7.33
C GLU A 294 18.72 -4.45 -6.44
N THR A 295 18.60 -4.22 -5.12
CA THR A 295 18.26 -5.29 -4.16
C THR A 295 16.86 -5.87 -4.42
N GLU A 296 15.86 -5.04 -4.74
CA GLU A 296 14.50 -5.50 -5.05
C GLU A 296 14.44 -6.24 -6.37
N ARG A 297 15.08 -5.77 -7.45
CA ARG A 297 15.07 -6.48 -8.74
C ARG A 297 15.86 -7.80 -8.67
N PHE A 298 16.98 -7.85 -7.95
CA PHE A 298 17.66 -9.12 -7.66
C PHE A 298 16.81 -10.06 -6.79
N ARG A 299 16.07 -9.51 -5.81
CA ARG A 299 15.12 -10.26 -4.98
C ARG A 299 13.84 -10.67 -5.72
N LEU A 300 13.50 -10.04 -6.84
CA LEU A 300 12.25 -10.30 -7.59
C LEU A 300 12.48 -11.00 -8.93
N GLY A 301 13.71 -10.98 -9.48
CA GLY A 301 14.20 -12.01 -10.41
C GLY A 301 14.13 -13.43 -9.81
N LEU A 302 13.96 -13.51 -8.47
CA LEU A 302 13.57 -14.73 -7.77
C LEU A 302 12.16 -15.26 -8.12
N HIS A 303 11.27 -14.41 -8.64
CA HIS A 303 9.86 -14.75 -8.87
C HIS A 303 9.43 -14.77 -10.34
N ALA A 304 10.17 -14.15 -11.27
CA ALA A 304 9.71 -13.90 -12.64
C ALA A 304 9.81 -15.08 -13.63
N ASN A 305 10.44 -16.21 -13.28
CA ASN A 305 10.54 -17.37 -14.18
C ASN A 305 9.66 -18.55 -13.72
N GLY A 306 8.45 -18.65 -14.28
CA GLY A 306 7.70 -19.91 -14.19
C GLY A 306 6.21 -19.84 -14.48
N ARG A 307 5.84 -20.08 -15.75
CA ARG A 307 4.52 -20.55 -16.18
C ARG A 307 4.02 -21.68 -15.26
N THR A 308 3.00 -21.43 -14.46
CA THR A 308 2.27 -22.49 -13.75
C THR A 308 1.30 -23.16 -14.72
N ARG A 309 1.77 -24.18 -15.45
CA ARG A 309 0.85 -25.14 -16.11
C ARG A 309 0.25 -26.03 -15.03
N ARG A 310 -1.00 -25.78 -14.66
CA ARG A 310 -1.86 -26.75 -13.96
C ARG A 310 -2.55 -27.63 -15.00
N TYR A 311 -2.15 -28.90 -15.08
CA TYR A 311 -2.97 -29.99 -15.61
C TYR A 311 -2.61 -31.27 -14.85
N TYR A 312 -3.57 -31.82 -14.09
CA TYR A 312 -4.20 -33.11 -14.40
C TYR A 312 -5.50 -33.24 -13.58
N GLN A 313 -6.59 -33.47 -14.30
CA GLN A 313 -7.87 -34.00 -13.79
C GLN A 313 -7.75 -35.53 -13.61
N GLY A 314 -8.53 -36.07 -12.67
CA GLY A 314 -8.79 -37.50 -12.51
C GLY A 314 -9.90 -37.78 -11.49
N ARG A 315 -11.16 -37.73 -11.97
CA ARG A 315 -12.38 -38.42 -11.44
C ARG A 315 -12.07 -39.93 -11.22
N VAL A 316 -12.67 -40.77 -10.36
CA VAL A 316 -14.04 -41.02 -9.83
C VAL A 316 -13.91 -41.93 -8.58
N HIS A 317 -14.69 -41.75 -7.50
CA HIS A 317 -15.63 -42.77 -6.96
C HIS A 317 -16.34 -42.34 -5.67
N VAL A 318 -17.68 -42.48 -5.69
CA VAL A 318 -18.61 -42.47 -4.56
C VAL A 318 -18.93 -43.94 -4.22
N PRO A 319 -19.09 -44.31 -2.94
CA PRO A 319 -20.41 -44.57 -2.33
C PRO A 319 -20.52 -43.85 -0.96
N GLY A 320 -21.65 -43.37 -0.43
CA GLY A 320 -22.97 -43.99 -0.31
C GLY A 320 -23.11 -44.63 1.08
N GLY A 321 -23.89 -44.04 2.00
CA GLY A 321 -24.29 -44.67 3.27
C GLY A 321 -24.50 -43.70 4.44
N ALA A 322 -25.56 -43.91 5.21
CA ALA A 322 -26.25 -42.94 6.08
C ALA A 322 -26.01 -43.16 7.60
N GLU A 323 -26.64 -42.28 8.39
CA GLU A 323 -27.09 -42.42 9.80
C GLU A 323 -26.12 -42.15 10.98
N GLY A 324 -26.53 -41.20 11.83
CA GLY A 324 -27.03 -41.51 13.18
C GLY A 324 -26.07 -41.50 14.39
N MET A 325 -26.39 -40.61 15.35
CA MET A 325 -26.24 -40.74 16.81
C MET A 325 -24.87 -40.60 17.52
N GLN A 326 -24.75 -39.48 18.25
CA GLN A 326 -24.70 -39.38 19.72
C GLN A 326 -23.82 -40.31 20.60
N HIS A 327 -23.15 -39.63 21.54
CA HIS A 327 -22.74 -40.02 22.91
C HIS A 327 -21.32 -40.58 23.22
N HIS A 328 -20.60 -39.73 23.97
CA HIS A 328 -19.91 -39.98 25.26
C HIS A 328 -18.47 -40.50 25.37
N SER A 329 -17.67 -39.67 26.08
CA SER A 329 -16.64 -39.99 27.10
C SER A 329 -15.36 -40.71 26.62
N GLU A 330 -14.15 -40.47 27.12
CA GLU A 330 -13.71 -40.12 28.47
C GLU A 330 -12.18 -39.78 28.47
N ARG A 331 -11.72 -39.12 29.55
CA ARG A 331 -10.32 -39.02 30.11
C ARG A 331 -9.37 -37.98 29.49
N VAL A 332 -9.14 -36.82 30.14
CA VAL A 332 -8.37 -36.54 31.37
C VAL A 332 -6.86 -36.77 31.23
N ARG A 333 -6.09 -35.67 31.20
CA ARG A 333 -4.92 -35.45 32.08
C ARG A 333 -4.48 -33.97 32.10
N THR A 334 -4.18 -33.54 33.31
CA THR A 334 -3.80 -32.24 33.90
C THR A 334 -2.33 -31.84 33.70
N ALA A 335 -2.06 -30.52 33.66
CA ALA A 335 -0.94 -29.79 34.32
C ALA A 335 -1.10 -28.27 34.03
N VAL A 336 -1.56 -27.42 34.96
CA VAL A 336 -0.82 -26.64 35.98
C VAL A 336 0.31 -25.76 35.42
N ALA A 337 0.12 -24.44 35.47
CA ALA A 337 1.03 -23.46 36.12
C ALA A 337 0.53 -22.02 35.88
N GLY A 338 0.30 -21.27 36.97
CA GLY A 338 0.03 -19.84 36.93
C GLY A 338 1.31 -19.01 36.85
N SER A 339 1.18 -17.73 36.51
CA SER A 339 2.14 -16.71 36.95
C SER A 339 1.47 -15.34 37.10
N THR A 340 1.72 -14.77 38.26
CA THR A 340 1.34 -13.46 38.76
C THR A 340 2.41 -12.42 38.42
N GLY A 341 1.98 -11.18 38.12
CA GLY A 341 2.50 -9.98 38.79
C GLY A 341 3.66 -9.19 38.17
N ARG A 342 3.39 -7.88 38.02
CA ARG A 342 4.26 -6.70 38.27
C ARG A 342 5.50 -6.53 37.37
N SER A 343 6.06 -5.36 37.03
CA SER A 343 5.78 -3.92 36.99
C SER A 343 7.12 -3.26 36.55
N TRP A 344 7.16 -1.93 36.42
CA TRP A 344 8.35 -1.03 36.29
C TRP A 344 8.85 -0.68 34.87
N PRO A 345 9.47 0.50 34.64
CA PRO A 345 9.06 1.82 35.15
C PRO A 345 9.24 2.99 34.16
N TRP A 346 8.60 4.10 34.53
CA TRP A 346 8.89 5.48 34.11
C TRP A 346 10.31 5.91 34.51
N ASN A 347 10.94 6.76 33.70
CA ASN A 347 12.09 7.56 34.09
C ASN A 347 12.00 8.97 33.47
N GLU A 348 11.83 9.96 34.33
CA GLU A 348 12.10 11.39 34.07
C GLU A 348 13.42 11.75 34.75
N HIS A 349 14.35 12.41 34.03
CA HIS A 349 15.17 13.49 34.60
C HIS A 349 15.89 14.32 33.52
N ASN A 350 15.44 15.58 33.41
CA ASN A 350 16.16 16.86 33.34
C ASN A 350 17.39 17.08 32.44
N GLY A 351 17.31 18.17 31.66
CA GLY A 351 18.45 18.92 31.14
C GLY A 351 18.05 20.17 30.34
N ARG A 352 17.90 21.32 31.02
CA ARG A 352 17.73 22.66 30.43
C ARG A 352 18.95 23.04 29.57
N LEU A 353 18.73 23.75 28.46
CA LEU A 353 19.55 24.91 28.02
C LEU A 353 18.73 25.79 27.05
N ARG A 354 19.08 27.07 27.06
CA ARG A 354 18.28 28.28 26.73
C ARG A 354 18.20 28.66 25.26
N ASP A 355 17.14 29.43 24.96
CA ASP A 355 17.02 30.62 24.11
C ASP A 355 17.72 30.68 22.74
N SER A 356 16.93 30.84 21.66
CA SER A 356 16.89 32.07 20.84
C SER A 356 15.86 31.99 19.71
N ALA A 357 15.31 33.14 19.38
CA ALA A 357 14.03 33.40 18.72
C ALA A 357 14.01 33.33 17.18
N LEU A 358 12.78 33.23 16.63
CA LEU A 358 12.18 33.95 15.48
C LEU A 358 10.91 33.16 15.03
N HIS A 359 9.73 33.33 15.63
CA HIS A 359 8.65 34.31 15.37
C HIS A 359 8.21 34.48 13.90
N SER A 360 7.04 33.90 13.57
CA SER A 360 5.85 34.52 12.92
C SER A 360 4.95 33.40 12.35
N ALA A 361 3.62 33.40 12.33
CA ALA A 361 2.55 34.02 13.09
C ALA A 361 1.29 33.25 12.65
N VAL A 362 0.48 32.70 13.57
CA VAL A 362 -0.84 32.11 13.25
C VAL A 362 -1.83 32.62 14.30
N PRO A 363 -2.91 33.33 13.92
CA PRO A 363 -3.89 33.82 14.89
C PRO A 363 -4.82 32.68 15.32
N ARG A 364 -4.98 32.54 16.64
CA ARG A 364 -6.07 31.79 17.26
C ARG A 364 -7.30 32.69 17.31
N TYR A 365 -8.44 32.23 16.81
CA TYR A 365 -9.74 32.76 17.22
C TYR A 365 -10.26 31.93 18.41
N ARG A 366 -10.81 32.67 19.38
CA ARG A 366 -11.41 32.19 20.62
C ARG A 366 -12.78 31.58 20.38
#